data_AF-A0A7Y7BC09-F1
#
_entry.id   AF-A0A7Y7BC09-F1
#
_cell.length_a   1.000
_cell.length_b   1.000
_cell.length_c   1.000
_cell.angle_alpha   90.00
_cell.angle_beta   90.00
_cell.angle_gamma   90.00
#
_symmetry.space_group_name_H-M   'P 1'
#
loop_
_entity.id
_entity.type
_entity.pdbx_description
1 polymer ?
#
loop_
_entity_poly.entity_id
_entity_poly.type
_entity_poly.pdbx_seq_one_letter_code
_entity_poly.pdbx_strand_id
1 'polypeptide(L)'
;MTRGFFRSAGIILVCFITMIGCNPDEPQTPEATALAFEKLAGEWTLGTNGKILLDEINVSANYPGFSLSFTDGTYNTTNAGELLPASGTWEWADREAKKVNLDGTLEVNLVTLTESSFTFTFDHTTGTDRPVRAGYNGTYEITVEK
;
A
#
# COMPACT_ATOMS: atom_id res chain seq x y z
N MET A 1 21.72 15.30 -73.07
CA MET A 1 22.77 14.40 -72.56
C MET A 1 22.98 14.71 -71.08
N THR A 2 22.89 13.68 -70.23
CA THR A 2 23.40 13.54 -68.82
C THR A 2 22.90 14.43 -67.65
N ARG A 3 21.87 13.91 -66.95
CA ARG A 3 21.72 13.58 -65.50
C ARG A 3 22.56 14.28 -64.40
N GLY A 4 21.90 14.57 -63.27
CA GLY A 4 22.38 14.34 -61.90
C GLY A 4 22.04 15.45 -60.89
N PHE A 5 21.07 15.30 -59.97
CA PHE A 5 21.07 14.61 -58.66
C PHE A 5 21.34 15.52 -57.44
N PHE A 6 20.25 15.87 -56.74
CA PHE A 6 20.04 15.93 -55.27
C PHE A 6 21.25 16.01 -54.32
N ARG A 7 21.36 17.09 -53.51
CA ARG A 7 21.97 17.11 -52.15
C ARG A 7 21.32 18.23 -51.32
N SER A 8 20.35 17.92 -50.47
CA SER A 8 20.51 17.69 -49.02
C SER A 8 20.60 18.99 -48.19
N ALA A 9 19.47 19.30 -47.55
CA ALA A 9 19.32 20.30 -46.49
C ALA A 9 20.09 19.90 -45.23
N GLY A 10 20.62 20.87 -44.48
CA GLY A 10 21.42 20.64 -43.27
C GLY A 10 21.17 21.67 -42.17
N ILE A 11 20.13 21.40 -41.36
CA ILE A 11 20.03 21.52 -39.90
C ILE A 11 20.39 22.88 -39.26
N ILE A 12 19.34 23.65 -38.95
CA ILE A 12 19.33 24.70 -37.91
C ILE A 12 19.05 24.00 -36.57
N LEU A 13 20.04 24.00 -35.69
CA LEU A 13 19.93 23.55 -34.30
C LEU A 13 19.08 24.55 -33.52
N VAL A 14 17.79 24.27 -33.35
CA VAL A 14 16.89 25.02 -32.48
C VAL A 14 17.02 24.47 -31.07
N CYS A 15 17.61 25.28 -30.17
CA CYS A 15 17.59 25.06 -28.73
C CYS A 15 16.15 25.15 -28.22
N PHE A 16 15.54 24.01 -27.95
CA PHE A 16 14.27 23.92 -27.20
C PHE A 16 14.54 24.22 -25.72
N ILE A 17 14.31 25.47 -25.34
CA ILE A 17 14.11 25.86 -23.94
C ILE A 17 12.66 25.50 -23.61
N THR A 18 12.44 24.34 -22.98
CA THR A 18 11.14 24.04 -22.35
C THR A 18 11.18 24.54 -20.92
N MET A 19 10.78 25.79 -20.72
CA MET A 19 10.19 26.22 -19.45
C MET A 19 8.75 25.71 -19.43
N ILE A 20 8.52 24.62 -18.71
CA ILE A 20 7.21 24.22 -18.19
C ILE A 20 7.37 24.45 -16.68
N GLY A 21 6.73 25.43 -16.05
CA GLY A 21 5.29 25.63 -16.01
C GLY A 21 4.83 25.25 -14.60
N CYS A 22 5.24 26.01 -13.59
CA CYS A 22 4.73 25.87 -12.22
C CYS A 22 3.36 26.54 -12.17
N ASN A 23 2.29 25.74 -12.20
CA ASN A 23 0.95 26.17 -11.84
C ASN A 23 0.59 25.53 -10.48
N PRO A 24 0.06 26.30 -9.52
CA PRO A 24 -0.32 25.81 -8.20
C PRO A 24 -1.72 25.17 -8.29
N ASP A 25 -1.78 23.91 -8.71
CA ASP A 25 -2.89 22.97 -8.49
C ASP A 25 -2.45 21.61 -9.05
N GLU A 26 -1.59 20.90 -8.31
CA GLU A 26 -1.16 19.56 -8.68
C GLU A 26 -2.30 18.55 -8.43
N PRO A 27 -2.71 17.75 -9.43
CA PRO A 27 -3.54 16.57 -9.18
C PRO A 27 -2.66 15.46 -8.55
N GLN A 28 -2.47 15.49 -7.23
CA GLN A 28 -1.69 14.51 -6.45
C GLN A 28 -2.30 13.10 -6.45
N THR A 29 -2.27 12.34 -7.56
CA THR A 29 -3.09 11.12 -7.69
C THR A 29 -2.36 9.82 -8.10
N PRO A 30 -1.18 9.83 -8.75
CA PRO A 30 -0.34 8.63 -8.90
C PRO A 30 0.95 8.62 -8.05
N GLU A 31 1.47 9.79 -7.70
CA GLU A 31 2.76 9.91 -7.01
C GLU A 31 2.67 9.51 -5.53
N ALA A 32 1.59 9.91 -4.84
CA ALA A 32 1.37 9.58 -3.43
C ALA A 32 1.29 8.07 -3.18
N THR A 33 0.53 7.35 -4.02
CA THR A 33 0.37 5.89 -3.93
C THR A 33 1.65 5.15 -4.32
N ALA A 34 2.43 5.65 -5.27
CA ALA A 34 3.73 5.10 -5.61
C ALA A 34 4.74 5.22 -4.44
N LEU A 35 4.88 6.42 -3.86
CA LEU A 35 5.76 6.67 -2.70
C LEU A 35 5.31 5.90 -1.45
N ALA A 36 3.99 5.76 -1.25
CA ALA A 36 3.47 4.94 -0.16
C ALA A 36 3.74 3.45 -0.40
N PHE A 37 3.63 2.96 -1.64
CA PHE A 37 3.94 1.58 -1.97
C PHE A 37 5.42 1.25 -1.71
N GLU A 38 6.35 2.15 -2.04
CA GLU A 38 7.77 1.96 -1.72
C GLU A 38 8.02 1.74 -0.21
N LYS A 39 7.20 2.36 0.65
CA LYS A 39 7.26 2.18 2.10
C LYS A 39 6.56 0.90 2.54
N LEU A 40 5.36 0.64 2.01
CA LEU A 40 4.48 -0.48 2.36
C LEU A 40 5.05 -1.83 1.92
N ALA A 41 5.72 -1.88 0.77
CA ALA A 41 6.25 -3.11 0.22
C ALA A 41 7.32 -3.73 1.13
N GLY A 42 7.32 -5.07 1.16
CA GLY A 42 8.21 -5.86 2.00
C GLY A 42 7.47 -6.60 3.10
N GLU A 43 8.22 -7.19 4.01
CA GLU A 43 7.72 -7.96 5.14
C GLU A 43 7.70 -7.10 6.41
N TRP A 44 6.59 -7.18 7.13
CA TRP A 44 6.35 -6.53 8.40
C TRP A 44 6.12 -7.57 9.47
N THR A 45 6.73 -7.40 10.64
CA THR A 45 6.60 -8.31 11.77
C THR A 45 6.21 -7.54 13.02
N LEU A 46 5.74 -8.22 14.07
CA LEU A 46 5.54 -7.53 15.36
C LEU A 46 6.86 -7.02 15.95
N GLY A 47 7.98 -7.68 15.64
CA GLY A 47 9.30 -7.32 16.17
C GLY A 47 9.30 -7.07 17.68
N THR A 48 10.00 -6.03 18.14
CA THR A 48 10.09 -5.65 19.55
C THR A 48 8.97 -4.72 20.00
N ASN A 49 8.55 -3.78 19.15
CA ASN A 49 7.61 -2.71 19.55
C ASN A 49 6.21 -2.85 18.97
N GLY A 50 6.02 -3.79 18.05
CA GLY A 50 4.73 -4.06 17.44
C GLY A 50 3.75 -4.69 18.41
N LYS A 51 2.47 -4.53 18.09
CA LYS A 51 1.35 -4.95 18.92
C LYS A 51 0.09 -5.13 18.08
N ILE A 52 -0.79 -6.00 18.55
CA ILE A 52 -2.15 -6.18 18.04
C ILE A 52 -3.09 -5.84 19.18
N LEU A 53 -3.90 -4.79 18.99
CA LEU A 53 -4.96 -4.38 19.89
C LEU A 53 -6.30 -4.78 19.29
N LEU A 54 -7.18 -5.34 20.12
CA LEU A 54 -8.60 -5.55 19.83
C LEU A 54 -9.39 -4.71 20.81
N ASP A 55 -10.13 -3.71 20.32
CA ASP A 55 -10.86 -2.76 21.17
C ASP A 55 -9.98 -2.22 22.31
N GLU A 56 -8.77 -1.77 21.95
CA GLU A 56 -7.73 -1.24 22.86
C GLU A 56 -7.06 -2.28 23.79
N ILE A 57 -7.50 -3.54 23.78
CA ILE A 57 -6.92 -4.62 24.59
C ILE A 57 -5.79 -5.30 23.81
N ASN A 58 -4.60 -5.39 24.41
CA ASN A 58 -3.47 -6.07 23.79
C ASN A 58 -3.69 -7.59 23.73
N VAL A 59 -3.81 -8.12 22.51
CA VAL A 59 -4.01 -9.54 22.21
C VAL A 59 -2.82 -10.15 21.45
N SER A 60 -1.67 -9.47 21.41
CA SER A 60 -0.49 -9.89 20.64
C SER A 60 0.02 -11.29 21.00
N ALA A 61 -0.16 -11.71 22.26
CA ALA A 61 0.21 -13.05 22.72
C ALA A 61 -0.52 -14.19 21.99
N ASN A 62 -1.65 -13.90 21.34
CA ASN A 62 -2.41 -14.86 20.54
C ASN A 62 -1.83 -15.06 19.13
N TYR A 63 -0.90 -14.21 18.71
CA TYR A 63 -0.35 -14.18 17.35
C TYR A 63 1.20 -14.28 17.36
N PRO A 64 1.77 -15.33 17.99
CA PRO A 64 3.22 -15.50 18.03
C PRO A 64 3.77 -15.70 16.62
N GLY A 65 4.80 -14.92 16.25
CA GLY A 65 5.40 -14.98 14.93
C GLY A 65 4.50 -14.44 13.81
N PHE A 66 3.59 -13.52 14.13
CA PHE A 66 2.82 -12.81 13.12
C PHE A 66 3.74 -12.07 12.13
N SER A 67 3.49 -12.26 10.84
CA SER A 67 4.04 -11.42 9.79
C SER A 67 2.99 -11.11 8.72
N LEU A 68 3.17 -9.97 8.06
CA LEU A 68 2.34 -9.47 6.96
C LEU A 68 3.29 -8.90 5.91
N SER A 69 3.16 -9.33 4.65
CA SER A 69 3.97 -8.81 3.57
C SER A 69 3.12 -8.28 2.43
N PHE A 70 3.54 -7.16 1.83
CA PHE A 70 2.92 -6.61 0.63
C PHE A 70 3.88 -6.67 -0.55
N THR A 71 3.35 -7.11 -1.69
CA THR A 71 3.94 -6.96 -3.02
C THR A 71 2.93 -6.29 -3.94
N ASP A 72 3.29 -6.00 -5.19
CA ASP A 72 2.38 -5.34 -6.13
C ASP A 72 1.11 -6.19 -6.36
N GLY A 73 -0.01 -5.71 -5.86
CA GLY A 73 -1.34 -6.33 -5.96
C GLY A 73 -1.61 -7.54 -5.04
N THR A 74 -0.65 -8.01 -4.25
CA THR A 74 -0.82 -9.18 -3.38
C THR A 74 -0.25 -8.99 -1.98
N TYR A 75 -0.85 -9.68 -1.02
CA TYR A 75 -0.36 -9.74 0.37
C TYR A 75 -0.28 -11.18 0.85
N ASN A 76 0.58 -11.43 1.84
CA ASN A 76 0.67 -12.71 2.54
C ASN A 76 0.72 -12.48 4.05
N THR A 77 0.20 -13.42 4.82
CA THR A 77 0.30 -13.41 6.28
C THR A 77 0.78 -14.74 6.83
N THR A 78 1.50 -14.67 7.94
CA THR A 78 1.91 -15.83 8.74
C THR A 78 1.36 -15.65 10.15
N ASN A 79 0.84 -16.74 10.75
CA ASN A 79 0.28 -16.75 12.11
C ASN A 79 -0.79 -15.67 12.37
N ALA A 80 -1.56 -15.28 11.35
CA ALA A 80 -2.65 -14.30 11.48
C ALA A 80 -3.94 -14.88 12.09
N GLY A 81 -4.01 -16.20 12.30
CA GLY A 81 -5.21 -16.85 12.85
C GLY A 81 -6.45 -16.56 11.99
N GLU A 82 -7.49 -16.02 12.63
CA GLU A 82 -8.72 -15.58 11.94
C GLU A 82 -8.70 -14.09 11.55
N LEU A 83 -7.62 -13.33 11.80
CA LEU A 83 -7.55 -11.89 11.49
C LEU A 83 -7.58 -11.63 9.98
N LEU A 84 -6.74 -12.36 9.26
CA LEU A 84 -6.49 -12.17 7.84
C LEU A 84 -6.25 -13.54 7.19
N PRO A 85 -6.68 -13.74 5.93
CA PRO A 85 -6.27 -14.89 5.14
C PRO A 85 -4.75 -15.00 5.03
N ALA A 86 -4.26 -16.23 4.83
CA ALA A 86 -2.82 -16.49 4.64
C ALA A 86 -2.23 -15.78 3.41
N SER A 87 -3.06 -15.47 2.42
CA SER A 87 -2.69 -14.68 1.24
C SER A 87 -3.94 -14.12 0.57
N GLY A 88 -3.78 -13.03 -0.17
CA GLY A 88 -4.87 -12.45 -0.95
C GLY A 88 -4.40 -11.34 -1.89
N THR A 89 -5.35 -10.59 -2.43
CA THR A 89 -5.08 -9.42 -3.27
C THR A 89 -5.34 -8.14 -2.50
N TRP A 90 -4.68 -7.05 -2.90
CA TRP A 90 -4.99 -5.74 -2.36
C TRP A 90 -4.92 -4.65 -3.43
N GLU A 91 -5.62 -3.56 -3.18
CA GLU A 91 -5.57 -2.34 -3.98
C GLU A 91 -5.70 -1.09 -3.10
N TRP A 92 -5.25 0.06 -3.60
CA TRP A 92 -5.49 1.34 -2.93
C TRP A 92 -6.99 1.67 -2.96
N ALA A 93 -7.57 1.94 -1.78
CA ALA A 93 -8.98 2.30 -1.65
C ALA A 93 -9.21 3.82 -1.74
N ASP A 94 -8.15 4.62 -1.67
CA ASP A 94 -8.18 6.06 -1.90
C ASP A 94 -6.96 6.54 -2.71
N ARG A 95 -7.02 7.80 -3.16
CA ARG A 95 -5.93 8.44 -3.92
C ARG A 95 -4.86 9.06 -3.02
N GLU A 96 -5.13 9.17 -1.72
CA GLU A 96 -4.22 9.77 -0.74
C GLU A 96 -3.26 8.74 -0.12
N ALA A 97 -3.38 7.48 -0.53
CA ALA A 97 -2.64 6.34 0.00
C ALA A 97 -2.81 6.15 1.52
N LYS A 98 -4.02 6.41 2.03
CA LYS A 98 -4.37 6.24 3.44
C LYS A 98 -5.23 5.01 3.69
N LYS A 99 -5.69 4.34 2.65
CA LYS A 99 -6.53 3.14 2.75
C LYS A 99 -6.19 2.12 1.69
N VAL A 100 -6.25 0.85 2.07
CA VAL A 100 -6.19 -0.29 1.13
C VAL A 100 -7.42 -1.17 1.30
N ASN A 101 -7.84 -1.83 0.24
CA ASN A 101 -8.89 -2.84 0.27
C ASN A 101 -8.25 -4.22 0.06
N LEU A 102 -8.40 -5.12 1.04
CA LEU A 102 -7.95 -6.51 0.94
C LEU A 102 -9.09 -7.38 0.42
N ASP A 103 -8.79 -8.19 -0.61
CA ASP A 103 -9.72 -9.10 -1.27
C ASP A 103 -11.03 -8.44 -1.74
N GLY A 104 -11.02 -7.12 -1.97
CA GLY A 104 -12.18 -6.32 -2.37
C GLY A 104 -13.24 -6.13 -1.28
N THR A 105 -13.03 -6.66 -0.07
CA THR A 105 -14.06 -6.68 0.99
C THR A 105 -13.62 -6.06 2.31
N LEU A 106 -12.33 -6.06 2.62
CA LEU A 106 -11.81 -5.57 3.90
C LEU A 106 -11.05 -4.26 3.69
N GLU A 107 -11.66 -3.15 4.08
CA GLU A 107 -10.99 -1.85 4.11
C GLU A 107 -10.07 -1.74 5.32
N VAL A 108 -8.80 -1.45 5.07
CA VAL A 108 -7.75 -1.22 6.06
C VAL A 108 -7.31 0.23 5.99
N ASN A 109 -7.38 0.94 7.11
CA ASN A 109 -6.95 2.32 7.24
C ASN A 109 -5.50 2.38 7.72
N LEU A 110 -4.63 3.05 6.96
CA LEU A 110 -3.24 3.28 7.32
C LEU A 110 -3.20 4.47 8.28
N VAL A 111 -2.91 4.21 9.56
CA VAL A 111 -2.77 5.25 10.59
C VAL A 111 -1.38 5.88 10.52
N THR A 112 -0.35 5.07 10.31
CA THR A 112 1.03 5.53 10.14
C THR A 112 1.75 4.59 9.20
N LEU A 113 2.43 5.12 8.20
CA LEU A 113 3.29 4.36 7.30
C LEU A 113 4.62 5.09 7.10
N THR A 114 5.68 4.49 7.62
CA THR A 114 7.07 4.96 7.49
C THR A 114 7.94 3.87 6.89
N GLU A 115 9.24 4.09 6.78
CA GLU A 115 10.15 3.06 6.29
C GLU A 115 10.26 1.87 7.25
N SER A 116 10.11 2.05 8.56
CA SER A 116 10.36 0.99 9.57
C SER A 116 9.19 0.74 10.53
N SER A 117 8.09 1.48 10.40
CA SER A 117 6.91 1.31 11.24
C SER A 117 5.64 1.50 10.42
N PHE A 118 4.70 0.56 10.59
CA PHE A 118 3.41 0.55 9.96
C PHE A 118 2.33 0.26 11.00
N THR A 119 1.43 1.23 11.23
CA THR A 119 0.24 1.08 12.06
C THR A 119 -1.01 1.20 11.18
N PHE A 120 -1.92 0.25 11.33
CA PHE A 120 -3.18 0.24 10.59
C PHE A 120 -4.35 -0.27 11.43
N THR A 121 -5.55 0.11 11.00
CA THR A 121 -6.80 -0.31 11.65
C THR A 121 -7.79 -0.88 10.65
N PHE A 122 -8.59 -1.84 11.11
CA PHE A 122 -9.74 -2.35 10.37
C PHE A 122 -10.78 -2.90 11.35
N ASP A 123 -12.03 -2.91 10.92
CA ASP A 123 -13.11 -3.51 11.67
C ASP A 123 -13.29 -4.96 11.24
N HIS A 124 -13.08 -5.88 12.17
CA HIS A 124 -13.37 -7.29 11.95
C HIS A 124 -14.75 -7.58 12.52
N THR A 125 -15.78 -7.32 11.72
CA THR A 125 -17.16 -7.56 12.14
C THR A 125 -17.73 -8.82 11.50
N THR A 126 -18.72 -9.42 12.16
CA THR A 126 -19.48 -10.54 11.60
C THR A 126 -20.32 -10.05 10.42
N GLY A 127 -19.79 -10.16 9.21
CA GLY A 127 -20.56 -10.09 7.97
C GLY A 127 -21.14 -11.46 7.57
N THR A 128 -22.05 -11.49 6.60
CA THR A 128 -22.60 -12.76 6.05
C THR A 128 -21.53 -13.64 5.40
N ASP A 129 -20.39 -13.05 5.03
CA ASP A 129 -19.41 -13.69 4.14
C ASP A 129 -18.22 -14.30 4.90
N ARG A 130 -18.01 -13.92 6.18
CA ARG A 130 -16.99 -14.49 7.07
C ARG A 130 -17.53 -14.54 8.50
N PRO A 131 -18.08 -15.68 8.98
CA PRO A 131 -18.54 -15.79 10.36
C PRO A 131 -17.34 -15.68 11.31
N VAL A 132 -17.25 -14.57 12.03
CA VAL A 132 -16.21 -14.32 13.04
C VAL A 132 -16.60 -15.00 14.35
N ARG A 133 -15.66 -15.74 14.97
CA ARG A 133 -15.90 -16.32 16.30
C ARG A 133 -16.12 -15.21 17.35
N ALA A 134 -17.00 -15.48 18.32
CA ALA A 134 -17.17 -14.59 19.47
C ALA A 134 -15.81 -14.37 20.17
N GLY A 135 -15.47 -13.10 20.44
CA GLY A 135 -14.17 -12.69 20.99
C GLY A 135 -13.10 -12.31 19.97
N TYR A 136 -13.38 -12.43 18.66
CA TYR A 136 -12.51 -11.95 17.58
C TYR A 136 -13.13 -10.81 16.78
N ASN A 137 -14.36 -10.42 17.12
CA ASN A 137 -15.07 -9.29 16.54
C ASN A 137 -14.69 -8.01 17.27
N GLY A 138 -14.41 -6.95 16.52
CA GLY A 138 -14.13 -5.61 17.04
C GLY A 138 -13.22 -4.83 16.10
N THR A 139 -12.75 -3.68 16.59
CA THR A 139 -11.78 -2.85 15.85
C THR A 139 -10.38 -3.31 16.21
N TYR A 140 -9.60 -3.66 15.19
CA TYR A 140 -8.19 -3.98 15.35
C TYR A 140 -7.34 -2.74 15.08
N GLU A 141 -6.32 -2.56 15.92
CA GLU A 141 -5.18 -1.68 15.65
C GLU A 141 -3.90 -2.53 15.70
N ILE A 142 -3.19 -2.61 14.58
CA ILE A 142 -1.98 -3.41 14.45
C ILE A 142 -0.82 -2.49 14.16
N THR A 143 0.24 -2.58 14.96
CA THR A 143 1.54 -1.94 14.70
C THR A 143 2.57 -3.01 14.44
N VAL A 144 3.31 -2.85 13.35
CA VAL A 144 4.37 -3.76 12.90
C VAL A 144 5.60 -2.97 12.47
N GLU A 145 6.76 -3.63 12.47
CA GLU A 145 8.06 -3.06 12.14
C GLU A 145 8.80 -3.90 11.09
N LYS A 146 9.75 -3.24 10.41
CA LYS A 146 10.69 -3.82 9.45
C LYS A 146 12.10 -3.31 9.72
#